data_AF-A0A7C9EN35-F1
#
_entry.id   AF-A0A7C9EN35-F1
#
_cell.length_a   1.000
_cell.length_b   1.000
_cell.length_c   1.000
_cell.angle_alpha   90.00
_cell.angle_beta   90.00
_cell.angle_gamma   90.00
#
_symmetry.space_group_name_H-M   'P 1'
#
loop_
_entity.id
_entity.type
_entity.pdbx_description
1 polymer ?
#
loop_
_entity_poly.entity_id
_entity_poly.type
_entity_poly.pdbx_seq_one_letter_code
_entity_poly.pdbx_strand_id
1 'polypeptide(L)'
;ILRVGGVLSGKAKMYDTPGLLHPYLMSMRLTREEQKMIEIRKELRPRSYRMKAGQTVHVGGLMRLDLLEASVQTIYVTVWASPNVPLHLGKIENADETLRKHAGVRLQPPISTDRLSEMGNWTEREFKVTGNSWDVNSSDISVAGFGWLSLGLKGRATLKLWTYDSVEVVLREPLVLDRAPFLERPGFWLPQTIS
;
A
#
# COMPACT_ATOMS: atom_id res chain seq x y z
N ILE A 1 30.06 -26.01 3.77
CA ILE A 1 31.05 -24.91 3.73
C ILE A 1 30.84 -24.18 2.42
N LEU A 2 30.17 -23.03 2.46
CA LEU A 2 29.97 -22.18 1.28
C LEU A 2 31.25 -21.35 1.10
N ARG A 3 31.91 -21.42 -0.06
CA ARG A 3 33.15 -20.69 -0.34
C ARG A 3 32.83 -19.49 -1.23
N VAL A 4 32.86 -18.29 -0.66
CA VAL A 4 32.78 -17.03 -1.42
C VAL A 4 34.20 -16.50 -1.56
N GLY A 5 34.86 -16.86 -2.66
CA GLY A 5 36.24 -16.48 -2.92
C GLY A 5 36.45 -14.96 -2.87
N GLY A 6 37.52 -14.52 -2.22
CA GLY A 6 37.84 -13.09 -2.06
C GLY A 6 37.06 -12.35 -0.97
N VAL A 7 35.99 -12.95 -0.40
CA VAL A 7 35.16 -12.33 0.65
C VAL A 7 35.27 -13.07 1.98
N LEU A 8 35.16 -14.41 1.96
CA LEU A 8 35.20 -15.24 3.16
C LEU A 8 36.47 -16.09 3.19
N SER A 9 37.10 -16.17 4.37
CA SER A 9 38.25 -17.06 4.57
C SER A 9 37.85 -18.52 4.41
N GLY A 10 38.82 -19.39 4.06
CA GLY A 10 38.57 -20.84 3.92
C GLY A 10 38.12 -21.56 5.20
N LYS A 11 38.17 -20.88 6.35
CA LYS A 11 37.72 -21.39 7.66
C LYS A 11 36.34 -20.86 8.08
N ALA A 12 35.72 -19.98 7.29
CA ALA A 12 34.42 -19.41 7.61
C ALA A 12 33.33 -20.48 7.63
N LYS A 13 32.47 -20.42 8.65
CA LYS A 13 31.26 -21.24 8.77
C LYS A 13 30.05 -20.31 8.70
N MET A 14 29.10 -20.63 7.84
CA MET A 14 27.81 -19.96 7.73
C MET A 14 26.76 -20.95 8.21
N TYR A 15 25.95 -20.52 9.17
CA TYR A 15 24.89 -21.32 9.77
C TYR A 15 23.56 -20.75 9.32
N ASP A 16 22.78 -21.56 8.63
CA ASP A 16 21.39 -21.21 8.32
C ASP A 16 20.55 -21.40 9.59
N THR A 17 19.77 -20.38 9.92
CA THR A 17 18.87 -20.39 11.08
C THR A 17 17.44 -20.45 10.58
N PRO A 18 16.53 -21.21 11.23
CA PRO A 18 15.12 -21.20 10.87
C PRO A 18 14.58 -19.76 10.77
N GLY A 19 13.93 -19.45 9.64
CA GLY A 19 13.34 -18.12 9.43
C GLY A 19 12.22 -17.85 10.43
N LEU A 20 12.15 -16.63 10.93
CA LEU A 20 11.08 -16.19 11.84
C LEU A 20 9.89 -15.68 11.03
N LEU A 21 8.69 -16.07 11.46
CA LEU A 21 7.45 -15.53 10.92
C LEU A 21 7.10 -14.23 11.65
N HIS A 22 6.86 -13.18 10.88
CA HIS A 22 6.52 -11.86 11.41
C HIS A 22 5.02 -11.59 11.21
N PRO A 23 4.16 -11.75 12.24
CA PRO A 23 2.70 -11.66 12.09
C PRO A 23 2.21 -10.25 11.72
N TYR A 24 3.06 -9.23 11.86
CA TYR A 24 2.76 -7.85 11.48
C TYR A 24 2.88 -7.57 9.97
N LEU A 25 3.36 -8.54 9.18
CA LEU A 25 3.44 -8.42 7.72
C LEU A 25 2.12 -8.82 7.07
N MET A 26 1.57 -7.94 6.23
CA MET A 26 0.36 -8.22 5.44
C MET A 26 0.50 -9.51 4.61
N SER A 27 1.67 -9.73 4.01
CA SER A 27 1.96 -10.92 3.19
C SER A 27 1.78 -12.25 3.93
N MET A 28 1.88 -12.27 5.27
CA MET A 28 1.69 -13.48 6.07
C MET A 28 0.22 -13.90 6.19
N ARG A 29 -0.72 -13.00 5.88
CA ARG A 29 -2.17 -13.28 5.85
C ARG A 29 -2.66 -13.80 4.50
N LEU A 30 -1.82 -13.64 3.48
CA LEU A 30 -2.15 -13.96 2.10
C LEU A 30 -1.80 -15.41 1.77
N THR A 31 -2.66 -16.05 0.97
CA THR A 31 -2.33 -17.32 0.32
C THR A 31 -1.16 -17.16 -0.64
N ARG A 32 -0.55 -18.26 -1.06
CA ARG A 32 0.55 -18.23 -2.04
C ARG A 32 0.16 -17.57 -3.36
N GLU A 33 -1.11 -17.66 -3.78
CA GLU A 33 -1.59 -17.00 -4.98
C GLU A 33 -1.71 -15.49 -4.79
N GLU A 34 -2.32 -15.06 -3.68
CA GLU A 34 -2.42 -13.64 -3.31
C GLU A 34 -1.04 -13.00 -3.09
N GLN A 35 -0.09 -13.73 -2.51
CA GLN A 35 1.31 -13.29 -2.37
C GLN A 35 1.95 -12.96 -3.72
N LYS A 36 1.70 -13.78 -4.76
CA LYS A 36 2.22 -13.49 -6.12
C LYS A 36 1.63 -12.21 -6.70
N MET A 37 0.41 -11.82 -6.30
CA MET A 37 -0.19 -10.57 -6.74
C MET A 37 0.53 -9.36 -6.15
N ILE A 38 0.90 -9.42 -4.87
CA ILE A 38 1.56 -8.30 -4.18
C ILE A 38 3.08 -8.27 -4.37
N GLU A 39 3.67 -9.37 -4.86
CA GLU A 39 5.10 -9.50 -5.11
C GLU A 39 5.58 -8.51 -6.19
N ILE A 40 6.67 -7.79 -5.89
CA ILE A 40 7.29 -6.87 -6.83
C ILE A 40 8.26 -7.63 -7.73
N ARG A 41 7.77 -8.12 -8.88
CA ARG A 41 8.57 -8.88 -9.86
C ARG A 41 9.21 -8.01 -10.96
N LYS A 42 8.74 -6.78 -11.10
CA LYS A 42 9.22 -5.77 -12.05
C LYS A 42 9.40 -4.46 -11.30
N GLU A 43 10.07 -3.50 -11.93
CA GLU A 43 10.18 -2.15 -11.41
C GLU A 43 8.82 -1.60 -10.96
N LEU A 44 8.80 -1.03 -9.75
CA LEU A 44 7.60 -0.54 -9.12
C LEU A 44 7.13 0.72 -9.83
N ARG A 45 5.89 0.70 -10.35
CA ARG A 45 5.32 1.87 -11.06
C ARG A 45 4.47 2.70 -10.09
N PRO A 46 4.82 3.99 -9.87
CA PRO A 46 4.00 4.87 -9.05
C PRO A 46 2.67 5.14 -9.74
N ARG A 47 1.59 5.14 -8.96
CA ARG A 47 0.24 5.49 -9.43
C ARG A 47 -0.29 6.62 -8.57
N SER A 48 -0.39 7.83 -9.14
CA SER A 48 -0.69 9.04 -8.37
C SER A 48 -2.10 9.54 -8.60
N TYR A 49 -2.80 9.85 -7.52
CA TYR A 49 -4.10 10.51 -7.53
C TYR A 49 -3.98 11.91 -6.96
N ARG A 50 -4.82 12.82 -7.48
CA ARG A 50 -5.07 14.12 -6.85
C ARG A 50 -6.38 14.02 -6.09
N MET A 51 -6.30 13.99 -4.75
CA MET A 51 -7.43 13.73 -3.85
C MET A 51 -7.91 15.01 -3.17
N LYS A 52 -9.22 15.14 -2.97
CA LYS A 52 -9.89 16.15 -2.14
C LYS A 52 -10.35 15.54 -0.82
N ALA A 53 -10.55 16.38 0.20
CA ALA A 53 -11.24 15.96 1.41
C ALA A 53 -12.59 15.30 1.08
N GLY A 54 -12.93 14.22 1.78
CA GLY A 54 -14.09 13.38 1.45
C GLY A 54 -13.82 12.26 0.44
N GLN A 55 -12.59 12.13 -0.09
CA GLN A 55 -12.22 11.05 -1.02
C GLN A 55 -11.42 9.94 -0.35
N THR A 56 -11.50 8.74 -0.94
CA THR A 56 -10.85 7.52 -0.47
C THR A 56 -10.16 6.79 -1.62
N VAL A 57 -9.00 6.19 -1.38
CA VAL A 57 -8.36 5.27 -2.31
C VAL A 57 -8.24 3.88 -1.68
N HIS A 58 -8.81 2.87 -2.32
CA HIS A 58 -8.60 1.47 -2.00
C HIS A 58 -7.41 0.92 -2.79
N VAL A 59 -6.61 0.07 -2.17
CA VAL A 59 -5.48 -0.63 -2.79
C VAL A 59 -5.66 -2.12 -2.54
N GLY A 60 -6.20 -2.81 -3.55
CA GLY A 60 -6.84 -4.10 -3.36
C GLY A 60 -7.94 -4.05 -2.29
N GLY A 61 -8.21 -5.19 -1.67
CA GLY A 61 -8.95 -5.28 -0.42
C GLY A 61 -8.05 -5.25 0.81
N LEU A 62 -6.81 -4.73 0.70
CA LEU A 62 -5.78 -4.85 1.75
C LEU A 62 -5.54 -3.56 2.54
N MET A 63 -5.69 -2.40 1.90
CA MET A 63 -5.71 -1.12 2.61
C MET A 63 -6.60 -0.10 1.93
N ARG A 64 -7.04 0.87 2.71
CA ARG A 64 -7.80 2.05 2.25
C ARG A 64 -7.24 3.31 2.90
N LEU A 65 -7.05 4.37 2.13
CA LEU A 65 -6.67 5.67 2.65
C LEU A 65 -7.78 6.68 2.41
N ASP A 66 -8.32 7.22 3.50
CA ASP A 66 -9.33 8.26 3.51
C ASP A 66 -8.68 9.61 3.78
N LEU A 67 -9.02 10.61 2.97
CA LEU A 67 -8.67 12.00 3.23
C LEU A 67 -9.84 12.70 3.93
N LEU A 68 -9.73 12.84 5.25
CA LEU A 68 -10.78 13.43 6.07
C LEU A 68 -10.81 14.95 5.90
N GLU A 69 -9.65 15.58 6.08
CA GLU A 69 -9.51 17.03 6.06
C GLU A 69 -8.20 17.43 5.40
N ALA A 70 -8.19 18.60 4.74
CA ALA A 70 -6.99 19.22 4.22
C ALA A 70 -7.11 20.74 4.31
N SER A 71 -6.03 21.42 4.69
CA SER A 71 -5.98 22.90 4.68
C SER A 71 -5.88 23.49 3.26
N VAL A 72 -5.82 22.63 2.26
CA VAL A 72 -5.66 22.93 0.84
C VAL A 72 -6.72 22.16 0.06
N GLN A 73 -7.04 22.64 -1.15
CA GLN A 73 -8.13 22.07 -1.94
C GLN A 73 -7.93 20.59 -2.30
N THR A 74 -6.68 20.17 -2.54
CA THR A 74 -6.32 18.81 -2.92
C THR A 74 -4.96 18.42 -2.38
N ILE A 75 -4.66 17.14 -2.24
CA ILE A 75 -3.29 16.61 -2.05
C ILE A 75 -2.97 15.59 -3.13
N TYR A 76 -1.69 15.29 -3.31
CA TYR A 76 -1.24 14.15 -4.11
C TYR A 76 -1.06 12.93 -3.21
N VAL A 77 -1.60 11.80 -3.64
CA VAL A 77 -1.37 10.49 -3.02
C VAL A 77 -0.81 9.57 -4.09
N THR A 78 0.41 9.10 -3.89
CA THR A 78 1.09 8.16 -4.80
C THR A 78 1.12 6.77 -4.18
N VAL A 79 0.51 5.82 -4.86
CA VAL A 79 0.48 4.41 -4.43
C VAL A 79 1.71 3.69 -4.95
N TRP A 80 2.49 3.15 -4.01
CA TRP A 80 3.64 2.29 -4.26
C TRP A 80 3.32 0.87 -3.78
N ALA A 81 2.75 0.10 -4.69
CA ALA A 81 2.40 -1.32 -4.50
C ALA A 81 2.52 -2.03 -5.85
N SER A 82 2.48 -3.36 -5.84
CA SER A 82 2.54 -4.17 -7.07
C SER A 82 1.55 -3.66 -8.12
N PRO A 83 1.96 -3.56 -9.40
CA PRO A 83 1.06 -3.17 -10.49
C PRO A 83 -0.06 -4.20 -10.73
N ASN A 84 0.05 -5.42 -10.18
CA ASN A 84 -1.01 -6.43 -10.25
C ASN A 84 -2.10 -6.22 -9.20
N VAL A 85 -1.97 -5.20 -8.35
CA VAL A 85 -2.98 -4.85 -7.35
C VAL A 85 -3.89 -3.74 -7.90
N PRO A 86 -5.18 -3.98 -8.11
CA PRO A 86 -6.17 -2.97 -8.50
C PRO A 86 -6.31 -1.86 -7.46
N LEU A 87 -6.65 -0.67 -7.95
CA LEU A 87 -6.90 0.52 -7.13
C LEU A 87 -8.33 1.03 -7.38
N HIS A 88 -8.90 1.73 -6.41
CA HIS A 88 -10.16 2.44 -6.60
C HIS A 88 -10.18 3.76 -5.87
N LEU A 89 -10.24 4.87 -6.62
CA LEU A 89 -10.47 6.21 -6.07
C LEU A 89 -11.97 6.53 -6.08
N GLY A 90 -12.54 6.81 -4.91
CA GLY A 90 -13.95 7.13 -4.73
C GLY A 90 -14.20 8.17 -3.65
N LYS A 91 -15.44 8.22 -3.17
CA LYS A 91 -15.83 9.04 -2.00
C LYS A 91 -15.87 8.18 -0.74
N ILE A 92 -15.53 8.77 0.40
CA ILE A 92 -15.55 8.11 1.71
C ILE A 92 -16.96 7.59 2.04
N GLU A 93 -18.01 8.35 1.70
CA GLU A 93 -19.41 7.95 1.94
C GLU A 93 -19.79 6.59 1.32
N ASN A 94 -19.12 6.19 0.24
CA ASN A 94 -19.36 4.92 -0.48
C ASN A 94 -18.27 3.88 -0.20
N ALA A 95 -17.31 4.16 0.69
CA ALA A 95 -16.11 3.36 0.85
C ALA A 95 -16.41 1.94 1.37
N ASP A 96 -17.20 1.83 2.44
CA ASP A 96 -17.55 0.55 3.03
C ASP A 96 -18.45 -0.28 2.10
N GLU A 97 -19.35 0.37 1.36
CA GLU A 97 -20.14 -0.30 0.33
C GLU A 97 -19.28 -0.81 -0.83
N THR A 98 -18.31 0.00 -1.28
CA THR A 98 -17.35 -0.40 -2.32
C THR A 98 -16.56 -1.62 -1.87
N LEU A 99 -16.03 -1.60 -0.65
CA LEU A 99 -15.29 -2.73 -0.09
C LEU A 99 -16.18 -3.98 -0.02
N ARG A 100 -17.38 -3.87 0.55
CA ARG A 100 -18.33 -4.99 0.69
C ARG A 100 -18.71 -5.61 -0.66
N LYS A 101 -18.93 -4.79 -1.70
CA LYS A 101 -19.36 -5.26 -3.03
C LYS A 101 -18.22 -5.78 -3.90
N HIS A 102 -16.98 -5.33 -3.67
CA HIS A 102 -15.90 -5.54 -4.62
C HIS A 102 -14.67 -6.24 -4.04
N ALA A 103 -14.50 -6.35 -2.73
CA ALA A 103 -13.43 -7.14 -2.15
C ALA A 103 -13.61 -8.63 -2.51
N GLY A 104 -12.54 -9.28 -2.95
CA GLY A 104 -12.64 -10.62 -3.53
C GLY A 104 -13.10 -10.67 -5.00
N VAL A 105 -13.50 -9.55 -5.60
CA VAL A 105 -14.02 -9.50 -6.98
C VAL A 105 -13.18 -8.57 -7.86
N ARG A 106 -13.18 -7.28 -7.55
CA ARG A 106 -12.39 -6.25 -8.26
C ARG A 106 -11.30 -5.65 -7.39
N LEU A 107 -11.49 -5.66 -6.07
CA LEU A 107 -10.51 -5.28 -5.06
C LEU A 107 -9.82 -6.54 -4.54
N GLN A 108 -8.97 -7.09 -5.39
CA GLN A 108 -8.13 -8.24 -5.06
C GLN A 108 -6.69 -7.78 -4.81
N PRO A 109 -5.88 -8.50 -4.02
CA PRO A 109 -6.30 -9.52 -3.05
C PRO A 109 -7.13 -8.93 -1.89
N PRO A 110 -7.91 -9.75 -1.14
CA PRO A 110 -8.05 -11.20 -1.30
C PRO A 110 -8.71 -11.60 -2.62
N ILE A 111 -8.46 -12.81 -3.11
CA ILE A 111 -8.90 -13.26 -4.46
C ILE A 111 -10.36 -13.69 -4.53
N SER A 112 -11.00 -13.97 -3.38
CA SER A 112 -12.41 -14.34 -3.31
C SER A 112 -13.08 -13.69 -2.11
N THR A 113 -14.42 -13.67 -2.10
CA THR A 113 -15.20 -13.14 -0.99
C THR A 113 -15.05 -13.99 0.27
N ASP A 114 -14.90 -15.31 0.12
CA ASP A 114 -14.79 -16.24 1.26
C ASP A 114 -13.53 -15.98 2.08
N ARG A 115 -12.45 -15.61 1.39
CA ARG A 115 -11.16 -15.24 1.99
C ARG A 115 -11.25 -14.03 2.92
N LEU A 116 -12.24 -13.15 2.76
CA LEU A 116 -12.36 -11.94 3.60
C LEU A 116 -12.50 -12.27 5.09
N SER A 117 -13.19 -13.37 5.41
CA SER A 117 -13.38 -13.81 6.79
C SER A 117 -12.07 -14.23 7.48
N GLU A 118 -11.07 -14.62 6.69
CA GLU A 118 -9.77 -15.10 7.17
C GLU A 118 -8.74 -13.96 7.31
N MET A 119 -9.05 -12.77 6.80
CA MET A 119 -8.10 -11.65 6.78
C MET A 119 -7.97 -10.93 8.13
N GLY A 120 -8.91 -11.15 9.06
CA GLY A 120 -8.95 -10.49 10.37
C GLY A 120 -9.79 -9.21 10.40
N ASN A 121 -9.67 -8.44 11.47
CA ASN A 121 -10.51 -7.25 11.67
C ASN A 121 -10.01 -6.08 10.83
N TRP A 122 -10.91 -5.36 10.17
CA TRP A 122 -10.59 -4.13 9.45
C TRP A 122 -10.55 -2.96 10.43
N THR A 123 -9.36 -2.39 10.62
CA THR A 123 -9.09 -1.37 11.66
C THR A 123 -8.50 -0.12 11.06
N GLU A 124 -8.76 1.03 11.68
CA GLU A 124 -8.17 2.30 11.24
C GLU A 124 -7.01 2.81 12.10
N ARG A 125 -6.20 3.68 11.50
CA ARG A 125 -5.26 4.58 12.18
C ARG A 125 -5.33 5.98 11.57
N GLU A 126 -5.42 6.98 12.41
CA GLU A 126 -5.42 8.38 11.99
C GLU A 126 -3.98 8.93 11.91
N PHE A 127 -3.71 9.70 10.87
CA PHE A 127 -2.43 10.39 10.64
C PHE A 127 -2.68 11.86 10.36
N LYS A 128 -1.93 12.72 11.05
CA LYS A 128 -1.87 14.15 10.77
C LYS A 128 -0.53 14.44 10.12
N VAL A 129 -0.57 14.93 8.88
CA VAL A 129 0.63 15.16 8.08
C VAL A 129 0.73 16.63 7.69
N THR A 130 1.96 17.11 7.53
CA THR A 130 2.26 18.45 7.04
C THR A 130 3.28 18.39 5.91
N GLY A 131 3.13 19.25 4.92
CA GLY A 131 4.06 19.36 3.82
C GLY A 131 4.23 20.80 3.35
N ASN A 132 5.36 21.09 2.71
CA ASN A 132 5.75 22.44 2.33
C ASN A 132 5.84 22.64 0.81
N SER A 133 5.63 21.59 0.01
CA SER A 133 5.78 21.62 -1.45
C SER A 133 4.74 20.75 -2.15
N TRP A 134 4.36 21.16 -3.37
CA TRP A 134 3.56 20.36 -4.28
C TRP A 134 4.41 19.44 -5.16
N ASP A 135 5.70 19.74 -5.29
CA ASP A 135 6.57 19.10 -6.27
C ASP A 135 7.19 17.81 -5.72
N VAL A 136 7.33 17.71 -4.39
CA VAL A 136 7.90 16.56 -3.72
C VAL A 136 6.97 15.98 -2.66
N ASN A 137 7.04 14.67 -2.48
CA ASN A 137 6.38 13.98 -1.39
C ASN A 137 6.98 14.45 -0.04
N SER A 138 6.11 14.61 0.96
CA SER A 138 6.47 15.09 2.30
C SER A 138 6.58 13.95 3.32
N SER A 139 5.86 12.86 3.10
CA SER A 139 5.87 11.69 3.99
C SER A 139 5.35 10.45 3.29
N ASP A 140 5.73 9.27 3.81
CA ASP A 140 5.18 7.99 3.41
C ASP A 140 4.37 7.37 4.57
N ILE A 141 3.20 6.82 4.27
CA ILE A 141 2.50 5.87 5.13
C ILE A 141 2.83 4.46 4.61
N SER A 142 3.68 3.73 5.32
CA SER A 142 4.15 2.40 4.96
C SER A 142 3.31 1.32 5.63
N VAL A 143 2.89 0.31 4.86
CA VAL A 143 2.16 -0.88 5.34
C VAL A 143 3.05 -2.11 5.15
N ALA A 144 3.43 -2.73 6.27
CA ALA A 144 4.45 -3.76 6.28
C ALA A 144 4.05 -4.99 5.46
N GLY A 145 4.96 -5.48 4.61
CA GLY A 145 4.71 -6.63 3.74
C GLY A 145 3.78 -6.38 2.57
N PHE A 146 3.47 -5.11 2.23
CA PHE A 146 2.60 -4.79 1.08
C PHE A 146 3.11 -3.64 0.21
N GLY A 147 3.35 -2.46 0.80
CA GLY A 147 3.66 -1.25 0.03
C GLY A 147 3.52 0.01 0.87
N TRP A 148 3.50 1.17 0.22
CA TRP A 148 3.32 2.45 0.90
C TRP A 148 2.56 3.47 0.06
N LEU A 149 2.14 4.54 0.73
CA LEU A 149 1.46 5.70 0.14
C LEU A 149 2.32 6.95 0.38
N SER A 150 2.83 7.56 -0.68
CA SER A 150 3.56 8.82 -0.57
C SER A 150 2.61 10.01 -0.71
N LEU A 151 2.78 11.00 0.16
CA LEU A 151 1.87 12.14 0.30
C LEU A 151 2.56 13.44 -0.12
N GLY A 152 2.09 14.07 -1.18
CA GLY A 152 2.56 15.38 -1.65
C GLY A 152 1.54 16.47 -1.35
N LEU A 153 1.89 17.46 -0.53
CA LEU A 153 1.00 18.55 -0.15
C LEU A 153 1.79 19.79 0.30
N LYS A 154 1.18 20.97 0.12
CA LYS A 154 1.66 22.23 0.73
C LYS A 154 0.65 22.73 1.77
N GLY A 155 0.65 22.13 2.94
CA GLY A 155 -0.32 22.42 4.00
C GLY A 155 -0.40 21.30 5.02
N ARG A 156 -1.55 21.17 5.67
CA ARG A 156 -1.85 20.11 6.64
C ARG A 156 -2.98 19.23 6.13
N ALA A 157 -2.93 17.95 6.44
CA ALA A 157 -4.02 17.02 6.15
C ALA A 157 -4.21 16.01 7.30
N THR A 158 -5.46 15.62 7.51
CA THR A 158 -5.84 14.53 8.41
C THR A 158 -6.31 13.37 7.54
N LEU A 159 -5.64 12.24 7.68
CA LEU A 159 -5.83 11.03 6.90
C LEU A 159 -6.22 9.89 7.84
N LYS A 160 -7.00 8.94 7.34
CA LYS A 160 -7.29 7.69 8.04
C LYS A 160 -6.91 6.52 7.14
N LEU A 161 -5.92 5.74 7.56
CA LEU A 161 -5.56 4.50 6.88
C LEU A 161 -6.29 3.34 7.54
N TRP A 162 -6.98 2.54 6.74
CA TRP A 162 -7.57 1.29 7.16
C TRP A 162 -6.77 0.11 6.61
N THR A 163 -6.58 -0.90 7.44
CA THR A 163 -5.99 -2.19 7.06
C THR A 163 -6.36 -3.25 8.10
N TYR A 164 -5.92 -4.48 7.91
CA TYR A 164 -6.21 -5.57 8.85
C TYR A 164 -5.45 -5.40 10.16
N ASP A 165 -6.05 -5.86 11.25
CA ASP A 165 -5.47 -5.86 12.59
C ASP A 165 -4.04 -6.43 12.62
N SER A 166 -3.25 -6.05 13.62
CA SER A 166 -1.84 -6.47 13.77
C SER A 166 -0.87 -6.10 12.63
N VAL A 167 -1.32 -5.71 11.44
CA VAL A 167 -0.45 -5.25 10.36
C VAL A 167 0.23 -3.96 10.79
N GLU A 168 1.55 -3.90 10.66
CA GLU A 168 2.30 -2.71 11.05
C GLU A 168 2.13 -1.61 10.00
N VAL A 169 1.85 -0.40 10.50
CA VAL A 169 1.70 0.81 9.71
C VAL A 169 2.58 1.88 10.33
N VAL A 170 3.46 2.48 9.53
CA VAL A 170 4.46 3.46 9.99
C VAL A 170 4.39 4.71 9.12
N LEU A 171 4.35 5.88 9.76
CA LEU A 171 4.62 7.16 9.10
C LEU A 171 6.13 7.40 9.10
N ARG A 172 6.71 7.67 7.93
CA ARG A 172 8.16 7.86 7.77
C ARG A 172 8.48 8.97 6.75
N GLU A 173 9.75 9.32 6.68
CA GLU A 173 10.28 10.15 5.60
C GLU A 173 10.12 9.46 4.23
N PRO A 174 9.86 10.23 3.16
CA PRO A 174 9.59 9.67 1.84
C PRO A 174 10.85 9.02 1.25
N LEU A 175 10.72 7.78 0.77
CA LEU A 175 11.80 7.11 0.04
C LEU A 175 11.99 7.62 -1.38
N VAL A 176 10.89 8.08 -2.00
CA VAL A 176 10.88 8.65 -3.35
C VAL A 176 10.18 9.99 -3.27
N LEU A 177 10.90 11.05 -3.66
CA LEU A 177 10.38 12.42 -3.61
C LEU A 177 9.38 12.68 -4.74
N ASP A 178 9.60 12.06 -5.90
CA ASP A 178 8.75 12.29 -7.06
C ASP A 178 7.41 11.54 -6.97
N ARG A 179 6.37 12.16 -7.52
CA ARG A 179 5.10 11.49 -7.83
C ARG A 179 5.17 10.86 -9.23
N ALA A 180 4.13 10.10 -9.61
CA ALA A 180 4.01 9.61 -10.97
C ALA A 180 3.92 10.78 -11.98
N PRO A 181 4.49 10.62 -13.19
CA PRO A 181 4.44 11.66 -14.24
C PRO A 181 3.01 11.94 -14.73
N PHE A 182 2.11 10.97 -14.57
CA PHE A 182 0.70 11.09 -14.95
C PHE A 182 -0.20 10.77 -13.74
N LEU A 183 -1.37 11.41 -13.72
CA LEU A 183 -2.38 11.18 -12.70
C LEU A 183 -3.39 10.12 -13.16
N GLU A 184 -3.70 9.21 -12.26
CA GLU A 184 -4.75 8.23 -12.44
C GLU A 184 -6.14 8.88 -12.29
N ARG A 185 -7.14 8.28 -12.96
CA ARG A 185 -8.52 8.79 -12.98
C ARG A 185 -9.34 8.23 -11.81
N PRO A 186 -10.40 8.94 -11.37
CA PRO A 186 -11.37 8.39 -10.42
C PRO A 186 -12.02 7.09 -10.91
N GLY A 187 -12.45 6.26 -9.96
CA GLY A 187 -12.99 4.93 -10.21
C GLY A 187 -11.93 3.83 -10.14
N PHE A 188 -12.23 2.70 -10.77
CA PHE A 188 -11.35 1.53 -10.75
C PHE A 188 -10.20 1.67 -11.74
N TRP A 189 -9.00 1.46 -11.22
CA TRP A 189 -7.83 1.10 -12.00
C TRP A 189 -7.62 -0.40 -11.86
N LEU A 190 -7.66 -1.13 -12.98
CA LEU A 190 -7.43 -2.58 -12.99
C LEU A 190 -6.09 -2.88 -13.65
N PRO A 191 -5.32 -3.85 -13.15
CA PRO A 191 -4.12 -4.32 -13.82
C PRO A 191 -4.43 -4.72 -15.26
N GLN A 192 -3.56 -4.37 -16.19
CA GLN A 192 -3.64 -4.92 -17.54
C GLN A 192 -3.37 -6.43 -17.43
N THR A 193 -4.30 -7.26 -17.90
CA THR A 193 -4.07 -8.69 -18.04
C THR A 193 -2.85 -8.84 -18.94
N ILE A 194 -1.76 -9.40 -18.42
CA ILE A 194 -0.64 -9.81 -19.25
C ILE A 194 -1.17 -11.00 -20.06
N SER A 195 -1.48 -10.78 -21.33
CA SER A 195 -1.75 -11.84 -22.30
C SER A 195 -0.53 -12.73 -22.48
#